data_AF-A0A0N4XK32-F1
#
_entry.id   AF-A0A0N4XK32-F1
#
_cell.length_a   1.000
_cell.length_b   1.000
_cell.length_c   1.000
_cell.angle_alpha   90.00
_cell.angle_beta   90.00
_cell.angle_gamma   90.00
#
_symmetry.space_group_name_H-M   'P 1'
#
loop_
_entity.id
_entity.type
_entity.pdbx_description
1 polymer ?
#
loop_
_entity_poly.entity_id
_entity_poly.type
_entity_poly.pdbx_seq_one_letter_code
_entity_poly.pdbx_strand_id
1 'polypeptide(L)' 'MSNEWVVVFFKRTKSVDVVNSEAVIGEPVVGAKRKVKWNERLYDAKIIYVGSKSVCEEKVSHVTSDGKLDEYPFEVDERS' A
#
# COMPACT_ATOMS: atom_id res chain seq x y z
N MET A 1 -5.81 -9.42 -15.32
CA MET A 1 -4.74 -9.39 -14.32
C MET A 1 -4.31 -7.96 -14.18
N SER A 2 -4.69 -7.33 -13.07
CA SER A 2 -4.22 -5.99 -12.75
C SER A 2 -2.73 -6.07 -12.43
N ASN A 3 -1.92 -5.34 -13.19
CA ASN A 3 -0.47 -5.23 -12.94
C ASN A 3 -0.16 -4.29 -11.76
N GLU A 4 -1.19 -3.77 -11.11
CA GLU A 4 -1.08 -2.85 -9.98
C GLU A 4 -0.97 -3.62 -8.67
N TRP A 5 -0.03 -3.16 -7.86
CA TRP A 5 0.29 -3.61 -6.53
C TRP A 5 0.01 -2.49 -5.55
N VAL A 6 -0.19 -2.89 -4.30
CA VAL A 6 -0.69 -2.02 -3.25
C VAL A 6 0.12 -2.25 -2.00
N VAL A 7 0.63 -1.16 -1.42
CA VAL A 7 1.21 -1.17 -0.08
C VAL A 7 0.07 -1.00 0.91
N VAL A 8 -0.10 -1.97 1.80
CA VAL A 8 -1.16 -1.99 2.81
C VAL A 8 -0.57 -1.93 4.20
N PHE A 9 -1.21 -1.16 5.08
CA PHE A 9 -0.84 -1.09 6.49
C PHE A 9 -1.94 -1.67 7.38
N PHE A 10 -1.61 -2.71 8.12
CA PHE A 10 -2.50 -3.37 9.07
C PHE A 10 -2.39 -2.72 10.44
N LYS A 11 -3.31 -1.79 10.76
CA LYS A 11 -3.25 -0.98 11.98
C LYS A 11 -3.22 -1.80 13.28
N ARG A 12 -3.86 -2.98 13.32
CA ARG A 12 -3.91 -3.82 14.53
C ARG A 12 -2.57 -4.44 14.87
N THR A 13 -1.85 -4.93 13.86
CA THR A 13 -0.54 -5.60 14.02
C THR A 13 0.63 -4.64 13.80
N LYS A 14 0.36 -3.41 13.33
CA LYS A 14 1.35 -2.43 12.85
C LYS A 14 2.30 -3.03 11.81
N SER A 15 1.79 -3.97 11.01
CA SER A 15 2.55 -4.60 9.93
C SER A 15 2.21 -3.95 8.60
N VAL A 16 3.16 -3.98 7.68
CA VAL A 16 3.02 -3.52 6.30
C VAL A 16 3.24 -4.71 5.39
N ASP A 17 2.51 -4.78 4.29
CA ASP A 17 2.78 -5.76 3.25
C ASP A 17 2.46 -5.20 1.86
N VAL A 18 2.96 -5.88 0.82
CA VAL A 18 2.73 -5.58 -0.58
C VAL A 18 1.85 -6.69 -1.18
N VAL A 19 0.66 -6.31 -1.64
CA VAL A 19 -0.31 -7.24 -2.22
C VAL A 19 -0.71 -6.82 -3.63
N ASN A 20 -1.20 -7.75 -4.44
CA ASN A 20 -1.82 -7.38 -5.71
C ASN A 20 -3.11 -6.58 -5.45
N SER A 21 -3.41 -5.60 -6.29
CA SER A 21 -4.64 -4.79 -6.21
C SER A 21 -5.92 -5.63 -6.19
N GLU A 22 -5.95 -6.78 -6.86
CA GLU A 22 -7.08 -7.73 -6.87
C GLU A 22 -7.37 -8.33 -5.48
N ALA A 23 -6.40 -8.27 -4.55
CA ALA A 23 -6.62 -8.68 -3.17
C ALA A 23 -7.42 -7.64 -2.36
N VAL A 24 -7.55 -6.41 -2.85
CA VAL A 24 -8.31 -5.34 -2.21
C VAL A 24 -9.78 -5.45 -2.61
N ILE A 25 -10.68 -5.46 -1.63
CA ILE A 25 -12.12 -5.46 -1.89
C ILE A 25 -12.56 -4.05 -2.26
N GLY A 26 -12.94 -3.88 -3.53
CA GLY A 26 -13.30 -2.58 -4.12
C GLY A 26 -12.09 -1.81 -4.62
N GLU A 27 -12.26 -0.52 -4.88
CA GLU A 27 -11.21 0.31 -5.44
C GLU A 27 -10.09 0.62 -4.42
N PRO A 28 -8.81 0.37 -4.76
CA PRO A 28 -7.67 0.66 -3.90
C PRO A 28 -7.34 2.16 -3.93
N VAL A 29 -8.04 2.94 -3.11
CA VAL A 29 -7.80 4.39 -3.00
C VAL A 29 -6.78 4.68 -1.90
N VAL A 30 -5.69 5.37 -2.23
CA VAL A 30 -4.65 5.77 -1.27
C VAL A 30 -5.26 6.56 -0.10
N GLY A 31 -4.84 6.23 1.11
CA GLY A 31 -5.34 6.80 2.37
C GLY A 31 -6.63 6.16 2.88
N ALA A 32 -7.40 5.46 2.03
CA ALA A 32 -8.64 4.81 2.44
C ALA A 32 -8.38 3.53 3.25
N LYS A 33 -9.35 3.16 4.09
CA LYS A 33 -9.41 1.83 4.70
C LYS A 33 -10.22 0.90 3.82
N ARG A 34 -9.69 -0.30 3.58
CA ARG A 34 -10.31 -1.35 2.77
C ARG A 34 -10.12 -2.70 3.42
N LYS A 35 -10.99 -3.64 3.05
CA LYS A 35 -10.75 -5.05 3.34
C LYS A 35 -9.77 -5.61 2.31
N VAL A 36 -8.77 -6.33 2.78
CA VAL A 36 -7.71 -6.91 1.96
C VAL A 36 -7.62 -8.40 2.25
N LYS A 37 -7.58 -9.21 1.20
CA LYS A 37 -7.34 -10.65 1.28
C LYS A 37 -5.85 -10.88 1.48
N TRP A 38 -5.48 -11.32 2.67
CA TRP A 38 -4.10 -11.58 3.07
C TRP A 38 -4.02 -12.94 3.76
N ASN A 39 -3.13 -13.83 3.33
CA ASN A 39 -3.03 -15.21 3.83
C ASN A 39 -4.42 -15.90 3.93
N GLU A 40 -5.18 -15.83 2.83
CA GLU A 40 -6.54 -16.40 2.68
C GLU A 40 -7.64 -15.82 3.58
N ARG A 41 -7.33 -14.82 4.42
CA ARG A 41 -8.28 -14.17 5.31
C ARG A 41 -8.47 -12.70 4.94
N LEU A 42 -9.60 -12.12 5.32
CA LEU A 42 -9.89 -10.70 5.10
C LEU A 42 -9.53 -9.89 6.33
N TYR A 43 -8.73 -8.85 6.14
CA TYR A 43 -8.31 -7.92 7.18
C TYR A 43 -8.61 -6.49 6.78
N ASP A 44 -8.89 -5.63 7.76
CA ASP A 44 -8.99 -4.19 7.54
C ASP A 44 -7.57 -3.60 7.49
N ALA A 45 -7.24 -2.97 6.36
CA ALA A 45 -5.96 -2.32 6.14
C ALA A 45 -6.15 -0.93 5.56
N LYS A 46 -5.18 -0.04 5.81
CA LYS A 46 -5.10 1.27 5.15
C LYS A 46 -4.27 1.13 3.88
N ILE A 47 -4.77 1.64 2.77
CA ILE A 47 -4.03 1.72 1.52
C ILE A 47 -3.02 2.86 1.64
N ILE A 48 -1.74 2.55 1.49
CA ILE A 48 -0.64 3.51 1.62
C ILE A 48 -0.16 3.99 0.27
N TYR A 49 -0.08 3.09 -0.70
CA TYR A 49 0.38 3.39 -2.05
C TYR A 49 -0.19 2.38 -3.05
N VAL A 50 -0.35 2.81 -4.29
CA VAL A 50 -0.76 1.96 -5.42
C VAL A 50 0.21 2.22 -6.58
N GLY A 51 0.73 1.17 -7.20
CA GLY A 51 1.64 1.30 -8.33
C GLY A 51 2.22 -0.03 -8.79
N SER A 52 3.40 0.00 -9.40
CA SER A 52 4.10 -1.23 -9.79
C SER A 52 4.65 -1.97 -8.57
N LYS A 53 4.87 -3.29 -8.71
CA LYS A 53 5.41 -4.15 -7.64
C LYS A 53 6.73 -3.61 -7.07
N SER A 54 7.67 -3.30 -7.95
CA SER A 54 9.02 -2.82 -7.58
C SER A 54 8.96 -1.55 -6.74
N VAL A 55 8.14 -0.57 -7.15
CA VAL A 55 7.97 0.68 -6.39
C VAL A 55 7.28 0.42 -5.05
N CYS A 56 6.32 -0.51 -5.00
CA CYS A 56 5.69 -0.89 -3.73
C CYS A 56 6.67 -1.56 -2.76
N GLU A 57 7.54 -2.44 -3.25
CA GLU A 57 8.58 -3.10 -2.45
C GLU A 57 9.61 -2.12 -1.90
N GLU A 58 10.03 -1.11 -2.68
CA GLU A 58 10.88 -0.03 -2.19
C GLU A 58 10.17 0.79 -1.09
N LYS A 59 8.92 1.21 -1.37
CA LYS A 59 8.13 2.05 -0.45
C LYS A 59 7.74 1.35 0.84
N VAL A 60 7.65 0.02 0.86
CA VAL A 60 7.28 -0.76 2.06
C VAL A 60 8.22 -0.46 3.23
N SER A 61 9.51 -0.25 2.95
CA SER A 61 10.54 0.01 3.94
C SER A 61 10.47 1.41 4.56
N HIS A 62 9.75 2.33 3.91
CA HIS A 62 9.58 3.72 4.31
C HIS A 62 8.22 3.99 4.98
N VAL A 63 7.42 2.95 5.21
CA VAL A 63 6.14 3.09 5.91
C VAL A 63 6.39 3.17 7.41
N THR A 64 6.05 4.31 8.00
CA THR A 64 6.12 4.57 9.44
C THR A 64 5.19 3.66 10.23
N SER A 65 5.45 3.53 11.53
CA SER A 65 4.60 2.79 12.47
C SER A 65 3.17 3.32 12.61
N ASP A 66 2.90 4.53 12.09
CA ASP A 66 1.57 5.16 12.05
C ASP A 66 0.82 4.94 10.72
N GLY A 67 1.40 4.21 9.76
CA GLY A 67 0.79 3.97 8.46
C GLY A 67 0.76 5.25 7.62
N LYS A 68 1.87 5.97 7.62
CA LYS A 68 2.22 7.05 6.69
C LYS A 68 3.52 6.67 6.00
N LEU A 69 3.69 7.04 4.74
CA LEU A 69 5.03 7.08 4.15
C LEU A 69 5.79 8.23 4.82
N ASP A 70 7.01 7.98 5.29
CA ASP A 70 7.90 9.09 5.63
C ASP A 70 8.15 9.87 4.33
N GLU A 71 7.74 11.15 4.34
CA GLU A 71 8.00 12.07 3.23
C GLU A 71 9.50 12.40 3.20
N TYR A 72 10.28 11.53 2.56
CA TYR A 72 11.58 11.90 1.99
C TYR A 72 11.44 11.91 0.45
N PRO A 73 12.14 12.81 -0.25
CA PRO A 73 11.66 13.39 -1.50
C PRO A 73 11.89 12.42 -2.66
N PHE A 74 10.87 11.66 -3.01
CA PHE A 74 10.80 10.97 -4.30
C PHE A 74 9.58 11.44 -5.09
N GLU A 75 9.29 12.73 -5.04
CA GLU A 75 8.57 13.41 -6.12
C GLU A 75 9.40 14.60 -6.55
N VAL A 76 10.40 14.36 -7.39
CA VAL A 76 10.82 15.38 -8.35
C VAL A 76 9.77 15.28 -9.47
N ASP A 77 8.69 16.04 -9.34
CA ASP A 77 7.82 16.34 -10.48
C ASP A 77 8.63 17.27 -11.41
N GLU A 78 9.55 16.70 -12.19
CA GLU A 78 10.17 17.40 -13.32
C GLU A 78 9.14 17.52 -14.45
N ARG A 79 8.11 18.34 -14.23
CA ARG A 79 7.40 18.99 -15.33
C ARG A 79 8.28 20.15 -15.83
N SER A 80 9.17 19.83 -16.76
CA SER A 80 9.73 20.81 -17.72
C SER A 80 8.74 21.04 -18.86
#